data_AF-A0A661D6J0-F1
#
_entry.id   AF-A0A661D6J0-F1
#
_cell.length_a   1.000
_cell.length_b   1.000
_cell.length_c   1.000
_cell.angle_alpha   90.00
_cell.angle_beta   90.00
_cell.angle_gamma   90.00
#
_symmetry.space_group_name_H-M   'P 1'
#
loop_
_entity.id
_entity.type
_entity.pdbx_description
1 polymer ?
#
loop_
_entity_poly.entity_id
_entity_poly.type
_entity_poly.pdbx_seq_one_letter_code
_entity_poly.pdbx_strand_id
1 'polypeptide(L)'
;MSAFVSGDLGEVRKKLRAAKGGDLSTIGEIEAAKAHKHAGINVHFRKAAGDIGIANTRTSDFWVGGLCGSGTGGKMVEVFTPQTDSVRRIVGTLASKLPQADRFVLVLSYTHLDIQDVAQILPRINHVPGIPRIAQEITVVKNERIIGRLEWGTIGIMGD
;
A
#
# COMPACT_ATOMS: atom_id res chain seq x y z
N MET A 1 4.00 16.04 16.79
CA MET A 1 5.05 15.89 15.75
C MET A 1 4.37 15.83 14.39
N SER A 2 4.82 16.59 13.39
CA SER A 2 4.30 16.48 12.02
C SER A 2 4.89 15.26 11.33
N ALA A 3 4.06 14.43 10.70
CA ALA A 3 4.54 13.33 9.88
C ALA A 3 5.10 13.80 8.54
N PHE A 4 6.04 13.03 8.00
CA PHE A 4 6.78 13.37 6.79
C PHE A 4 6.50 12.39 5.65
N VAL A 5 6.34 12.94 4.44
CA VAL A 5 6.41 12.19 3.19
C VAL A 5 7.75 12.51 2.56
N SER A 6 8.57 11.49 2.37
CA SER A 6 9.94 11.58 1.90
C SER A 6 10.21 10.58 0.79
N GLY A 7 11.35 10.70 0.13
CA GLY A 7 11.78 9.84 -0.96
C GLY A 7 12.91 10.49 -1.72
N ASP A 8 13.54 9.75 -2.63
CA ASP A 8 14.50 10.33 -3.56
C ASP A 8 13.83 11.40 -4.44
N LEU A 9 14.51 12.53 -4.63
CA LEU A 9 13.95 13.68 -5.35
C LEU A 9 13.58 13.34 -6.80
N GLY A 10 14.37 12.49 -7.46
CA GLY A 10 14.08 12.02 -8.81
C GLY A 10 12.83 11.14 -8.84
N GLU A 11 12.70 10.23 -7.88
CA GLU A 11 11.53 9.35 -7.73
C GLU A 11 10.25 10.15 -7.47
N VAL A 12 10.29 11.07 -6.50
CA VAL A 12 9.13 11.92 -6.17
C VAL A 12 8.72 12.76 -7.38
N ARG A 13 9.67 13.34 -8.12
CA ARG A 13 9.38 14.11 -9.34
C ARG A 13 8.78 13.24 -10.45
N LYS A 14 9.28 12.02 -10.64
CA LYS A 14 8.75 11.05 -11.61
C LYS A 14 7.30 10.71 -11.27
N LYS A 15 7.00 10.40 -10.01
CA LYS A 15 5.63 10.14 -9.54
C LYS A 15 4.71 11.35 -9.73
N LEU A 16 5.16 12.55 -9.37
CA LEU A 16 4.36 13.77 -9.61
C LEU A 16 4.05 14.01 -11.09
N ARG A 17 4.99 13.71 -12.00
CA ARG A 17 4.74 13.81 -13.45
C ARG A 17 3.75 12.75 -13.94
N ALA A 18 3.92 11.49 -13.52
CA ALA A 18 3.01 10.40 -13.90
C ALA A 18 1.58 10.66 -13.39
N ALA A 19 1.42 11.12 -12.15
CA ALA A 19 0.13 11.51 -11.60
C ALA A 19 -0.53 12.66 -12.38
N LYS A 20 0.26 13.69 -12.77
CA LYS A 20 -0.24 14.76 -13.65
C LYS A 20 -0.69 14.25 -15.02
N GLY A 21 -0.09 13.15 -15.50
CA GLY A 21 -0.47 12.46 -16.72
C GLY A 21 -1.68 11.52 -16.58
N GLY A 22 -2.29 11.42 -15.38
CA GLY A 22 -3.47 10.58 -15.15
C GLY A 22 -3.16 9.11 -14.78
N ASP A 23 -1.92 8.77 -14.43
CA ASP A 23 -1.59 7.42 -13.96
C ASP A 23 -2.23 7.15 -12.58
N LEU A 24 -3.32 6.37 -12.58
CA LEU A 24 -4.07 6.03 -11.38
C LEU A 24 -3.27 5.22 -10.35
N SER A 25 -2.26 4.44 -10.76
CA SER A 25 -1.40 3.74 -9.81
C SER A 25 -0.62 4.76 -8.99
N THR A 26 0.04 5.68 -9.67
CA THR A 26 0.82 6.74 -9.03
C THR A 26 -0.06 7.72 -8.24
N ILE A 27 -1.26 8.04 -8.73
CA ILE A 27 -2.20 8.88 -7.97
C ILE A 27 -2.58 8.20 -6.66
N GLY A 28 -2.89 6.90 -6.69
CA GLY A 28 -3.22 6.17 -5.47
C GLY A 28 -2.04 6.03 -4.50
N GLU A 29 -0.80 5.93 -4.99
CA GLU A 29 0.38 6.02 -4.11
C GLU A 29 0.49 7.38 -3.42
N ILE A 30 0.29 8.48 -4.15
CA ILE A 30 0.29 9.83 -3.56
C ILE A 30 -0.82 9.96 -2.51
N GLU A 31 -2.01 9.45 -2.82
CA GLU A 31 -3.14 9.42 -1.89
C GLU A 31 -2.82 8.61 -0.63
N ALA A 32 -2.26 7.41 -0.77
CA ALA A 32 -1.84 6.57 0.33
C ALA A 32 -0.79 7.27 1.22
N ALA A 33 0.19 7.95 0.61
CA ALA A 33 1.20 8.71 1.34
C ALA A 33 0.58 9.88 2.14
N LYS A 34 -0.37 10.62 1.54
CA LYS A 34 -1.11 11.67 2.23
C LYS A 34 -1.94 11.12 3.39
N ALA A 35 -2.64 10.01 3.20
CA ALA A 35 -3.45 9.38 4.24
C ALA A 35 -2.62 8.99 5.47
N HIS A 36 -1.45 8.39 5.27
CA HIS A 36 -0.52 8.07 6.35
C HIS A 36 0.04 9.33 7.02
N LYS A 37 0.39 10.36 6.24
CA LYS A 37 0.85 11.64 6.78
C LYS A 37 -0.22 12.28 7.67
N HIS A 38 -1.48 12.32 7.22
CA HIS A 38 -2.60 12.85 8.00
C HIS A 38 -2.82 12.07 9.29
N ALA A 39 -2.55 10.76 9.28
CA ALA A 39 -2.58 9.91 10.47
C ALA A 39 -1.33 10.02 11.36
N GLY A 40 -0.40 10.94 11.08
CA GLY A 40 0.80 11.12 11.89
C GLY A 40 1.90 10.07 11.64
N ILE A 41 1.85 9.36 10.51
CA ILE A 41 2.78 8.28 10.18
C ILE A 41 3.72 8.71 9.05
N ASN A 42 5.03 8.55 9.27
CA ASN A 42 6.04 8.84 8.25
C ASN A 42 5.94 7.85 7.08
N VAL A 43 6.12 8.36 5.87
CA VAL A 43 6.20 7.57 4.64
C VAL A 43 7.47 7.94 3.87
N HIS A 44 8.14 6.93 3.36
CA HIS A 44 9.29 7.08 2.47
C HIS A 44 9.05 6.29 1.18
N PHE A 45 8.97 7.00 0.05
CA PHE A 45 8.91 6.39 -1.28
C PHE A 45 10.22 5.68 -1.61
N ARG A 46 10.12 4.46 -2.09
CA ARG A 46 11.29 3.69 -2.55
C ARG A 46 11.45 3.82 -4.05
N LYS A 47 12.71 3.75 -4.50
CA LYS A 47 13.02 3.63 -5.94
C LYS A 47 12.60 2.27 -6.46
N ALA A 48 12.17 2.22 -7.71
CA ALA A 48 12.00 0.96 -8.42
C ALA A 48 13.37 0.25 -8.55
N ALA A 49 13.36 -1.08 -8.52
CA ALA A 49 14.60 -1.88 -8.60
C ALA A 49 15.45 -1.58 -9.86
N GLY A 50 14.79 -1.29 -10.98
CA GLY A 50 15.47 -0.89 -12.22
C GLY A 50 16.22 0.45 -12.08
N ASP A 51 15.69 1.37 -11.27
CA ASP A 51 16.29 2.70 -11.04
C ASP A 51 17.50 2.64 -10.07
N ILE A 52 17.74 1.49 -9.44
CA ILE A 52 18.90 1.23 -8.56
C ILE A 52 19.87 0.19 -9.14
N GLY A 53 19.70 -0.20 -10.41
CA GLY A 53 20.59 -1.12 -11.10
C GLY A 53 20.49 -2.58 -10.65
N ILE A 54 19.44 -2.94 -9.90
CA ILE A 54 19.21 -4.32 -9.46
C ILE A 54 18.18 -4.95 -10.39
N ALA A 55 18.66 -5.63 -11.43
CA ALA A 55 17.81 -6.40 -12.34
C ALA A 55 17.10 -7.53 -11.58
N ASN A 56 15.88 -7.87 -12.02
CA ASN A 56 15.08 -8.99 -11.51
C ASN A 56 14.66 -8.94 -10.03
N THR A 57 14.87 -7.81 -9.35
CA THR A 57 14.28 -7.56 -8.03
C THR A 57 13.06 -6.66 -8.20
N ARG A 58 12.03 -6.82 -7.37
CA ARG A 58 10.94 -5.83 -7.25
C ARG A 58 11.02 -5.24 -5.85
N THR A 59 11.07 -3.92 -5.77
CA THR A 59 11.10 -3.16 -4.52
C THR A 59 9.68 -2.80 -4.12
N SER A 60 9.41 -2.71 -2.81
CA SER A 60 8.10 -2.24 -2.35
C SER A 60 7.91 -0.76 -2.68
N ASP A 61 6.67 -0.28 -2.74
CA ASP A 61 6.38 1.15 -2.98
C ASP A 61 6.88 2.04 -1.84
N PHE A 62 6.60 1.67 -0.57
CA PHE A 62 6.91 2.48 0.61
C PHE A 62 7.75 1.77 1.67
N TRP A 63 8.39 2.59 2.50
CA TRP A 63 8.57 2.33 3.93
C TRP A 63 7.62 3.20 4.76
N VAL A 64 6.87 2.57 5.66
CA VAL A 64 5.87 3.23 6.52
C VAL A 64 6.26 3.14 7.99
N GLY A 65 6.17 4.25 8.73
CA GLY A 65 6.43 4.32 10.17
C GLY A 65 7.91 4.39 10.57
N GLY A 66 8.82 4.55 9.60
CA GLY A 66 10.26 4.67 9.85
C GLY A 66 10.71 6.08 10.27
N LEU A 67 12.03 6.25 10.39
CA LEU A 67 12.65 7.55 10.65
C LEU A 67 12.30 8.57 9.55
N CYS A 68 12.09 9.82 9.97
CA CYS A 68 11.82 10.92 9.04
C CYS A 68 12.96 11.07 8.03
N GLY A 69 12.62 11.28 6.76
CA GLY A 69 13.58 11.55 5.68
C GLY A 69 14.21 10.31 5.06
N SER A 70 14.57 9.30 5.87
CA SER A 70 15.22 8.07 5.37
C SER A 70 14.28 6.85 5.30
N GLY A 71 13.19 6.84 6.08
CA GLY A 71 12.31 5.68 6.22
C GLY A 71 12.95 4.48 6.93
N THR A 72 14.16 4.61 7.49
CA THR A 72 14.86 3.54 8.20
C THR A 72 14.01 2.97 9.33
N GLY A 73 13.98 1.63 9.45
CA GLY A 73 13.13 0.93 10.42
C GLY A 73 11.64 0.90 10.05
N GLY A 74 11.25 1.48 8.91
CA GLY A 74 9.88 1.43 8.41
C GLY A 74 9.52 0.06 7.84
N LYS A 75 8.23 -0.26 7.88
CA LYS A 75 7.66 -1.49 7.30
C LYS A 75 7.57 -1.34 5.78
N MET A 76 7.99 -2.37 5.04
CA MET A 76 7.78 -2.41 3.59
C MET A 76 6.30 -2.59 3.29
N VAL A 77 5.76 -1.72 2.45
CA VAL A 77 4.34 -1.75 2.08
C VAL A 77 4.20 -1.56 0.57
N GLU A 78 3.32 -2.36 -0.02
CA GLU A 78 2.89 -2.25 -1.41
C GLU A 78 1.55 -1.51 -1.50
N VAL A 79 1.44 -0.55 -2.42
CA VAL A 79 0.17 0.13 -2.70
C VAL A 79 -0.55 -0.58 -3.83
N PHE A 80 -1.87 -0.67 -3.72
CA PHE A 80 -2.72 -1.12 -4.80
C PHE A 80 -3.96 -0.25 -4.92
N THR A 81 -4.19 0.25 -6.13
CA THR A 81 -5.32 1.10 -6.50
C THR A 81 -6.19 0.35 -7.50
N PRO A 82 -7.16 -0.46 -7.04
CA PRO A 82 -8.06 -1.17 -7.94
C PRO A 82 -8.90 -0.21 -8.79
N GLN A 83 -9.15 -0.61 -10.04
CA GLN A 83 -10.11 0.01 -10.96
C GLN A 83 -11.31 -0.92 -11.20
N THR A 84 -11.58 -1.82 -10.26
CA THR A 84 -12.60 -2.85 -10.36
C THR A 84 -13.17 -3.14 -8.98
N ASP A 85 -14.48 -3.34 -8.92
CA ASP A 85 -15.16 -3.78 -7.69
C ASP A 85 -15.05 -5.31 -7.48
N SER A 86 -14.33 -6.02 -8.35
CA SER A 86 -14.16 -7.46 -8.22
C SER A 86 -13.18 -7.82 -7.12
N VAL A 87 -13.69 -8.12 -5.92
CA VAL A 87 -12.91 -8.62 -4.78
C VAL A 87 -12.01 -9.79 -5.16
N ARG A 88 -12.47 -10.71 -6.00
CA ARG A 88 -11.66 -11.84 -6.50
C ARG A 88 -10.43 -11.37 -7.28
N ARG A 89 -10.58 -10.37 -8.16
CA ARG A 89 -9.45 -9.79 -8.90
C ARG A 89 -8.48 -9.09 -7.97
N ILE A 90 -9.01 -8.32 -7.01
CA ILE A 90 -8.18 -7.64 -6.00
C ILE A 90 -7.34 -8.65 -5.20
N VAL A 91 -7.95 -9.74 -4.72
CA VAL A 91 -7.25 -10.83 -4.02
C VAL A 91 -6.12 -11.40 -4.88
N GLY A 92 -6.39 -11.72 -6.15
CA GLY A 92 -5.38 -12.25 -7.06
C GLY A 92 -4.22 -11.29 -7.29
N THR A 93 -4.49 -10.00 -7.47
CA THR A 93 -3.46 -8.97 -7.65
C THR A 93 -2.62 -8.78 -6.39
N LEU A 94 -3.23 -8.68 -5.21
CA LEU A 94 -2.50 -8.55 -3.95
C LEU A 94 -1.65 -9.79 -3.65
N ALA A 95 -2.18 -11.00 -3.90
CA ALA A 95 -1.40 -12.23 -3.76
C ALA A 95 -0.15 -12.22 -4.68
N SER A 96 -0.26 -11.69 -5.90
CA SER A 96 0.89 -11.56 -6.81
C SER A 96 1.96 -10.56 -6.35
N LYS A 97 1.63 -9.66 -5.41
CA LYS A 97 2.54 -8.67 -4.82
C LYS A 97 3.25 -9.17 -3.56
N LEU A 98 2.85 -10.32 -2.99
CA LEU A 98 3.47 -10.93 -1.81
C LEU A 98 4.98 -11.20 -1.87
N PRO A 99 5.61 -11.46 -3.04
CA PRO A 99 7.05 -11.52 -3.13
C PRO A 99 7.76 -10.22 -2.70
N GLN A 100 7.07 -9.06 -2.78
CA GLN A 100 7.63 -7.72 -2.58
C GLN A 100 7.43 -7.21 -1.15
N ALA A 101 6.22 -7.41 -0.61
CA ALA A 101 5.84 -7.03 0.75
C ALA A 101 4.73 -7.94 1.28
N ASP A 102 4.64 -8.08 2.60
CA ASP A 102 3.57 -8.77 3.30
C ASP A 102 2.49 -7.82 3.85
N ARG A 103 2.64 -6.51 3.60
CA ARG A 103 1.73 -5.45 4.03
C ARG A 103 1.31 -4.62 2.83
N PHE A 104 0.05 -4.20 2.81
CA PHE A 104 -0.53 -3.49 1.68
C PHE A 104 -1.24 -2.20 2.12
N VAL A 105 -1.25 -1.20 1.23
CA VAL A 105 -2.26 -0.13 1.25
C VAL A 105 -3.22 -0.37 0.09
N LEU A 106 -4.51 -0.53 0.40
CA LEU A 106 -5.56 -0.68 -0.60
C LEU A 106 -6.32 0.66 -0.74
N VAL A 107 -6.21 1.30 -1.90
CA VAL A 107 -6.79 2.62 -2.18
C VAL A 107 -8.10 2.45 -2.96
N LEU A 108 -9.23 2.65 -2.28
CA LEU A 108 -10.58 2.38 -2.81
C LEU A 108 -11.26 3.58 -3.47
N SER A 109 -10.59 4.72 -3.58
CA SER A 109 -11.16 5.98 -4.10
C SER A 109 -11.67 5.92 -5.54
N TYR A 110 -11.27 4.90 -6.28
CA TYR A 110 -11.64 4.66 -7.67
C TYR A 110 -12.54 3.43 -7.85
N THR A 111 -13.20 3.02 -6.76
CA THR A 111 -14.12 1.87 -6.71
C THR A 111 -15.36 2.24 -5.92
N HIS A 112 -16.43 1.48 -6.09
CA HIS A 112 -17.62 1.61 -5.25
C HIS A 112 -17.48 0.91 -3.89
N LEU A 113 -16.45 0.07 -3.75
CA LEU A 113 -16.19 -0.72 -2.55
C LEU A 113 -15.96 0.13 -1.30
N ASP A 114 -16.41 -0.41 -0.17
CA ASP A 114 -16.12 0.09 1.18
C ASP A 114 -15.29 -0.92 1.99
N ILE A 115 -15.11 -0.64 3.29
CA ILE A 115 -14.34 -1.50 4.18
C ILE A 115 -14.99 -2.87 4.41
N GLN A 116 -16.33 -2.95 4.44
CA GLN A 116 -17.06 -4.19 4.67
C GLN A 116 -16.89 -5.11 3.47
N ASP A 117 -16.94 -4.56 2.25
CA ASP A 117 -16.72 -5.32 1.02
C ASP A 117 -15.33 -5.99 0.97
N VAL A 118 -14.32 -5.34 1.55
CA VAL A 118 -12.93 -5.79 1.50
C VAL A 118 -12.47 -6.54 2.75
N ALA A 119 -13.32 -6.67 3.78
CA ALA A 119 -12.96 -7.33 5.03
C ALA A 119 -12.45 -8.77 4.84
N GLN A 120 -12.97 -9.46 3.82
CA GLN A 120 -12.59 -10.84 3.49
C GLN A 120 -11.34 -10.94 2.60
N ILE A 121 -10.74 -9.84 2.17
CA ILE A 121 -9.59 -9.88 1.26
C ILE A 121 -8.37 -10.49 1.93
N LEU A 122 -8.02 -10.03 3.13
CA LEU A 122 -6.85 -10.53 3.86
C LEU A 122 -6.91 -12.05 4.12
N PRO A 123 -7.99 -12.63 4.68
CA PRO A 123 -8.08 -14.07 4.82
C PRO A 123 -8.05 -14.79 3.47
N ARG A 124 -8.69 -14.27 2.43
CA ARG A 124 -8.70 -14.92 1.11
C ARG A 124 -7.33 -14.94 0.45
N ILE A 125 -6.52 -13.88 0.56
CA ILE A 125 -5.14 -13.86 0.08
C ILE A 125 -4.35 -15.00 0.75
N ASN A 126 -4.49 -15.16 2.07
CA ASN A 126 -3.75 -16.15 2.85
C ASN A 126 -4.18 -17.61 2.57
N HIS A 127 -5.30 -17.82 1.89
CA HIS A 127 -5.74 -19.14 1.42
C HIS A 127 -5.44 -19.39 -0.07
N VAL A 128 -4.78 -18.45 -0.77
CA VAL A 128 -4.33 -18.70 -2.15
C VAL A 128 -3.23 -19.76 -2.14
N PRO A 129 -3.37 -20.86 -2.90
CA PRO A 129 -2.33 -21.88 -2.97
C PRO A 129 -1.02 -21.32 -3.53
N GLY A 130 0.11 -21.71 -2.91
CA GLY A 130 1.44 -21.37 -3.42
C GLY A 130 1.92 -19.94 -3.15
N ILE A 131 1.27 -19.20 -2.23
CA ILE A 131 1.78 -17.89 -1.81
C ILE A 131 3.16 -18.01 -1.13
N PRO A 132 4.08 -17.06 -1.36
CA PRO A 132 5.45 -17.13 -0.85
C PRO A 132 5.56 -16.75 0.64
N ARG A 133 4.55 -16.05 1.18
CA ARG A 133 4.46 -15.61 2.58
C ARG A 133 3.03 -15.20 2.92
N ILE A 134 2.72 -15.14 4.20
CA ILE A 134 1.43 -14.69 4.73
C ILE A 134 1.34 -13.16 4.68
N ALA A 135 0.24 -12.65 4.12
CA ALA A 135 -0.13 -11.25 4.24
C ALA A 135 -0.47 -10.92 5.70
N GLN A 136 0.18 -9.89 6.25
CA GLN A 136 0.07 -9.48 7.64
C GLN A 136 -0.99 -8.40 7.85
N GLU A 137 -1.09 -7.43 6.93
CA GLU A 137 -1.93 -6.26 7.12
C GLU A 137 -2.37 -5.64 5.79
N ILE A 138 -3.60 -5.13 5.74
CA ILE A 138 -4.10 -4.23 4.70
C ILE A 138 -4.60 -2.95 5.37
N THR A 139 -3.92 -1.84 5.11
CA THR A 139 -4.45 -0.50 5.44
C THR A 139 -5.38 -0.07 4.30
N VAL A 140 -6.64 0.22 4.62
CA VAL A 140 -7.64 0.63 3.63
C VAL A 140 -7.71 2.15 3.61
N VAL A 141 -7.55 2.75 2.43
CA VAL A 141 -7.57 4.19 2.20
C VAL A 141 -8.71 4.55 1.24
N LYS A 142 -9.43 5.63 1.55
CA LYS A 142 -10.42 6.23 0.66
C LYS A 142 -10.44 7.74 0.86
N ASN A 143 -10.41 8.49 -0.24
CA ASN A 143 -10.36 9.96 -0.27
C ASN A 143 -9.29 10.56 0.65
N GLU A 144 -8.05 10.09 0.52
CA GLU A 144 -6.87 10.53 1.30
C GLU A 144 -6.98 10.30 2.81
N ARG A 145 -7.84 9.38 3.25
CA ARG A 145 -8.03 8.99 4.65
C ARG A 145 -7.90 7.49 4.82
N ILE A 146 -7.26 7.07 5.91
CA ILE A 146 -7.32 5.67 6.35
C ILE A 146 -8.72 5.43 6.92
N ILE A 147 -9.47 4.52 6.30
CA ILE A 147 -10.83 4.16 6.72
C ILE A 147 -10.87 2.87 7.53
N GLY A 148 -9.75 2.15 7.61
CA GLY A 148 -9.55 1.07 8.56
C GLY A 148 -8.33 0.21 8.24
N ARG A 149 -8.14 -0.83 9.04
CA ARG A 149 -7.03 -1.78 8.92
C ARG A 149 -7.56 -3.20 9.11
N LEU A 150 -7.09 -4.10 8.26
CA LEU A 150 -7.31 -5.54 8.38
C LEU A 150 -5.98 -6.14 8.83
N GLU A 151 -5.98 -6.91 9.91
CA GLU A 151 -4.77 -7.54 10.45
C GLU A 151 -4.94 -9.06 10.53
N TRP A 152 -3.90 -9.79 10.16
CA TRP A 152 -3.90 -11.25 10.21
C TRP A 152 -3.50 -11.72 11.61
N GLY A 153 -4.30 -12.62 12.18
CA GLY A 153 -4.04 -13.19 13.51
C GLY A 153 -4.65 -12.41 14.69
N THR A 154 -5.31 -11.27 14.43
CA THR A 154 -6.08 -10.57 15.46
C THR A 154 -7.46 -11.22 15.56
N ILE A 155 -7.60 -12.21 16.47
CA ILE A 155 -8.92 -12.58 17.00
C ILE A 155 -9.39 -11.38 17.82
N GLY A 156 -10.24 -10.55 17.24
CA GLY A 156 -10.74 -9.37 17.92
C GLY A 156 -11.73 -8.60 17.07
N ILE A 157 -12.98 -9.04 17.11
CA ILE A 157 -14.12 -8.16 16.92
C ILE A 157 -13.97 -7.05 17.97
N MET A 158 -13.49 -5.87 17.59
CA MET A 158 -13.87 -4.65 18.32
C MET A 158 -15.22 -4.24 17.75
N GLY A 159 -16.24 -4.89 18.28
CA GLY A 159 -17.59 -4.35 18.28
C GLY A 159 -17.66 -3.34 19.41
N ASP A 160 -18.19 -2.16 19.09
CA ASP A 160 -18.83 -1.32 20.08
C ASP A 160 -20.03 -2.06 20.70
#